data_AF-A0A420EMB4-F1
#
_entry.id   AF-A0A420EMB4-F1
#
_cell.length_a   1.000
_cell.length_b   1.000
_cell.length_c   1.000
_cell.angle_alpha   90.00
_cell.angle_beta   90.00
_cell.angle_gamma   90.00
#
_symmetry.space_group_name_H-M   'P 1'
#
loop_
_entity.id
_entity.type
_entity.pdbx_description
1 polymer ?
#
loop_
_entity_poly.entity_id
_entity_poly.type
_entity_poly.pdbx_seq_one_letter_code
_entity_poly.pdbx_strand_id
1 'polypeptide(L)'
;MAKARLKLHARIYCGEEIAMGPGKADLLEAIEREGSISAAGRAMDMSYRRAWLLVDVMNRCWSQPLVDAVAGGGRERGARLSDMGREVLAHYRALQHLIAEANESREFAALEEKVRSLPLPSQRD
;
A
#
# COMPACT_ATOMS: atom_id res chain seq x y z
N MET A 1 26.53 4.69 -18.10
CA MET A 1 25.65 3.50 -18.21
C MET A 1 24.51 3.68 -17.22
N ALA A 2 23.26 3.36 -17.57
CA ALA A 2 22.14 3.49 -16.64
C ALA A 2 22.30 2.50 -15.47
N LYS A 3 22.18 2.97 -14.23
CA LYS A 3 22.27 2.14 -13.02
C LYS A 3 21.03 1.25 -12.91
N ALA A 4 21.20 0.02 -12.41
CA ALA A 4 20.06 -0.82 -12.05
C ALA A 4 19.19 -0.13 -10.98
N ARG A 5 17.87 -0.32 -11.07
CA ARG A 5 16.92 0.24 -10.09
C ARG A 5 16.42 -0.86 -9.17
N LEU A 6 16.98 -0.95 -7.98
CA LEU A 6 16.50 -1.85 -6.92
C LEU A 6 15.52 -1.09 -6.00
N LYS A 7 14.39 -1.73 -5.66
CA LYS A 7 13.40 -1.19 -4.72
C LYS A 7 12.91 -2.32 -3.83
N LEU A 8 12.99 -2.14 -2.53
CA LEU A 8 12.45 -3.06 -1.53
C LEU A 8 11.14 -2.51 -0.96
N HIS A 9 10.16 -3.38 -0.78
CA HIS A 9 8.92 -3.05 -0.06
C HIS A 9 8.31 -4.31 0.54
N ALA A 10 7.71 -4.17 1.73
CA ALA A 10 6.92 -5.23 2.32
C ALA A 10 5.57 -5.39 1.62
N ARG A 11 5.11 -6.64 1.54
CA ARG A 11 3.71 -6.99 1.31
C ARG A 11 3.29 -7.99 2.36
N ILE A 12 2.18 -7.71 3.04
CA ILE A 12 1.58 -8.59 4.04
C ILE A 12 0.44 -9.33 3.35
N TYR A 13 0.41 -10.65 3.51
CA TYR A 13 -0.57 -11.54 2.90
C TYR A 13 -1.54 -12.09 3.97
N CYS A 14 -2.79 -12.28 3.55
CA CYS A 14 -3.81 -13.03 4.28
C CYS A 14 -4.35 -14.11 3.33
N GLY A 15 -3.76 -15.31 3.39
CA GLY A 15 -3.91 -16.30 2.32
C GLY A 15 -3.34 -15.77 1.01
N GLU A 16 -4.12 -15.86 -0.07
CA GLU A 16 -3.73 -15.36 -1.40
C GLU A 16 -3.94 -13.84 -1.57
N GLU A 17 -4.63 -13.19 -0.63
CA GLU A 17 -4.92 -11.76 -0.70
C GLU A 17 -3.76 -10.93 -0.13
N ILE A 18 -3.46 -9.80 -0.80
CA ILE A 18 -2.49 -8.82 -0.27
C ILE A 18 -3.22 -7.95 0.75
N ALA A 19 -3.15 -8.32 2.02
CA ALA A 19 -3.73 -7.59 3.14
C ALA A 19 -3.20 -6.15 3.25
N MET A 20 -1.90 -5.95 3.04
CA MET A 20 -1.25 -4.64 3.09
C MET A 20 -0.04 -4.55 2.16
N GLY A 21 0.18 -3.36 1.61
CA GLY A 21 1.32 -3.00 0.77
C GLY A 21 1.35 -1.49 0.55
N PRO A 22 2.33 -0.93 -0.18
CA PRO A 22 2.54 0.51 -0.24
C PRO A 22 1.28 1.27 -0.70
N GLY A 23 0.66 0.81 -1.80
CA GLY A 23 -0.54 1.48 -2.32
C GLY A 23 -1.79 1.34 -1.44
N LYS A 24 -1.88 0.32 -0.58
CA LYS A 24 -2.98 0.18 0.39
C LYS A 24 -2.77 1.11 1.59
N ALA A 25 -1.53 1.27 2.05
CA ALA A 25 -1.17 2.26 3.06
C ALA A 25 -1.42 3.70 2.57
N ASP A 26 -1.00 4.01 1.33
CA ASP A 26 -1.27 5.32 0.71
C ASP A 26 -2.78 5.60 0.60
N LEU A 27 -3.58 4.56 0.32
CA LEU A 27 -5.04 4.67 0.28
C LEU A 27 -5.65 4.95 1.65
N LEU A 28 -5.15 4.33 2.72
CA LEU A 28 -5.60 4.64 4.09
C LEU A 28 -5.28 6.10 4.45
N GLU A 29 -4.08 6.59 4.17
CA GLU A 29 -3.74 8.01 4.40
C GLU A 29 -4.62 8.96 3.60
N ALA A 30 -4.92 8.62 2.34
CA ALA A 30 -5.84 9.40 1.52
C ALA A 30 -7.26 9.36 2.08
N ILE A 31 -7.75 8.23 2.60
CA ILE A 31 -9.07 8.18 3.25
C ILE A 31 -9.10 9.05 4.51
N GLU A 32 -8.05 9.02 5.33
CA GLU A 32 -7.98 9.84 6.54
C GLU A 32 -7.99 11.35 6.21
N ARG A 33 -7.24 11.75 5.16
CA ARG A 33 -7.16 13.14 4.71
C ARG A 33 -8.45 13.62 4.04
N GLU A 34 -9.02 12.82 3.13
CA GLU A 34 -10.14 13.23 2.29
C GLU A 34 -11.52 12.92 2.92
N GLY A 35 -11.56 12.08 3.95
CA GLY A 35 -12.80 11.65 4.63
C GLY A 35 -13.75 10.82 3.76
N SER A 36 -13.29 10.27 2.63
CA SER A 36 -14.12 9.53 1.68
C SER A 36 -13.31 8.62 0.77
N ILE A 37 -13.79 7.38 0.55
CA ILE A 37 -13.18 6.42 -0.39
C ILE A 37 -13.20 6.97 -1.83
N SER A 38 -14.26 7.69 -2.23
CA SER A 38 -14.33 8.23 -3.59
C SER A 38 -13.37 9.39 -3.81
N ALA A 39 -13.19 10.24 -2.80
CA ALA A 39 -12.23 11.35 -2.85
C ALA A 39 -10.79 10.84 -2.79
N ALA A 40 -10.50 9.89 -1.91
CA ALA A 40 -9.21 9.19 -1.86
C ALA A 40 -8.87 8.52 -3.19
N GLY A 41 -9.84 7.83 -3.81
CA GLY A 41 -9.67 7.24 -5.14
C GLY A 41 -9.30 8.28 -6.20
N ARG A 42 -10.01 9.42 -6.25
CA ARG A 42 -9.68 10.52 -7.18
C ARG A 42 -8.30 11.12 -6.92
N ALA A 43 -7.94 11.32 -5.65
CA ALA A 43 -6.62 11.86 -5.26
C ALA A 43 -5.46 10.94 -5.68
N MET A 44 -5.72 9.64 -5.84
CA MET A 44 -4.75 8.63 -6.24
C MET A 44 -4.89 8.18 -7.70
N ASP A 45 -5.62 8.94 -8.53
CA ASP A 45 -5.87 8.64 -9.94
C ASP A 45 -6.43 7.21 -10.16
N MET A 46 -7.37 6.80 -9.31
CA MET A 46 -8.04 5.51 -9.41
C MET A 46 -9.56 5.63 -9.39
N SER A 47 -10.23 4.68 -10.06
CA SER A 47 -11.68 4.61 -10.03
C SER A 47 -12.19 4.30 -8.63
N TYR A 48 -13.38 4.80 -8.30
CA TYR A 48 -14.05 4.48 -7.05
C TYR A 48 -14.14 2.97 -6.82
N ARG A 49 -14.49 2.19 -7.86
CA ARG A 49 -14.56 0.72 -7.78
C ARG A 49 -13.23 0.10 -7.35
N ARG A 50 -12.10 0.60 -7.87
CA ARG A 50 -10.77 0.13 -7.49
C ARG A 50 -10.45 0.47 -6.03
N ALA A 51 -10.70 1.71 -5.61
CA ALA A 51 -10.50 2.13 -4.22
C ALA A 51 -11.35 1.29 -3.24
N TRP A 52 -12.63 1.07 -3.58
CA TRP A 52 -13.54 0.26 -2.78
C TRP A 52 -13.08 -1.20 -2.66
N LEU A 53 -12.65 -1.84 -3.76
CA LEU A 53 -12.13 -3.22 -3.72
C LEU A 53 -10.89 -3.34 -2.83
N LEU A 54 -10.00 -2.35 -2.87
CA LEU A 54 -8.82 -2.34 -2.00
C LEU A 54 -9.20 -2.21 -0.52
N VAL A 55 -10.17 -1.36 -0.19
CA VAL A 55 -10.72 -1.21 1.17
C VAL A 55 -11.40 -2.50 1.63
N ASP A 56 -12.22 -3.10 0.78
CA ASP A 56 -12.93 -4.35 1.06
C ASP A 56 -11.97 -5.52 1.34
N VAL A 57 -10.87 -5.63 0.56
CA VAL A 57 -9.79 -6.58 0.87
C VAL A 57 -9.18 -6.29 2.24
N MET A 58 -8.81 -5.03 2.53
CA MET A 58 -8.24 -4.67 3.84
C MET A 58 -9.19 -5.03 4.98
N ASN A 59 -10.45 -4.62 4.92
CA ASN A 59 -11.41 -4.85 6.00
C ASN A 59 -11.67 -6.32 6.30
N ARG A 60 -11.44 -7.23 5.35
CA ARG A 60 -11.61 -8.69 5.54
C ARG A 60 -10.33 -9.42 5.92
N CYS A 61 -9.15 -8.80 5.75
CA CYS A 61 -7.86 -9.43 6.04
C CYS A 61 -7.38 -9.23 7.48
N TRP A 62 -7.95 -8.26 8.21
CA TRP A 62 -7.54 -7.93 9.58
C TRP A 62 -8.61 -8.36 10.59
N SER A 63 -8.22 -8.47 11.86
CA SER A 63 -9.12 -8.89 12.96
C SER A 63 -10.32 -7.94 13.15
N GLN A 64 -10.19 -6.70 12.72
CA GLN A 64 -11.24 -5.69 12.68
C GLN A 64 -11.14 -4.88 11.37
N PRO A 65 -12.24 -4.29 10.89
CA PRO A 65 -12.21 -3.39 9.74
C PRO A 65 -11.19 -2.26 9.96
N LEU A 66 -10.41 -1.93 8.92
CA LEU A 66 -9.48 -0.79 8.96
C LEU A 66 -10.17 0.52 8.58
N VAL A 67 -11.26 0.45 7.83
CA VAL A 67 -12.02 1.62 7.37
C VAL A 67 -13.49 1.44 7.74
N ASP A 68 -14.02 2.38 8.49
CA ASP A 68 -15.43 2.45 8.85
C ASP A 68 -16.20 3.28 7.81
N ALA A 69 -17.37 2.77 7.41
CA ALA A 69 -18.35 3.54 6.65
C ALA A 69 -19.20 4.35 7.63
N VAL A 70 -19.21 5.68 7.49
CA VAL A 70 -20.06 6.53 8.33
C VAL A 70 -21.48 6.47 7.78
N ALA A 71 -22.35 5.72 8.47
CA ALA A 71 -23.77 5.64 8.12
C ALA A 71 -24.50 6.92 8.59
N GLY A 72 -25.02 7.69 7.63
CA GLY A 72 -25.83 8.88 7.93
C GLY A 72 -26.25 9.63 6.66
N GLY A 73 -27.53 9.97 6.55
CA GLY A 73 -28.05 10.83 5.48
C GLY A 73 -27.74 12.30 5.77
N GLY A 74 -26.68 12.85 5.18
CA GLY A 74 -26.34 14.26 5.36
C GLY A 74 -24.93 14.66 4.89
N ARG A 75 -24.44 15.81 5.38
CA ARG A 75 -23.09 16.35 5.17
C ARG A 75 -21.97 15.50 5.83
N GLU A 76 -22.34 14.54 6.68
CA GLU A 76 -21.43 13.61 7.39
C GLU A 76 -21.29 12.24 6.69
N ARG A 77 -21.55 12.17 5.39
CA ARG A 77 -21.29 10.97 4.57
C ARG A 77 -19.79 10.81 4.33
N GLY A 78 -19.24 9.62 4.55
CA GLY A 78 -17.83 9.42 4.28
C GLY A 78 -17.27 8.07 4.73
N ALA A 79 -15.94 8.03 4.77
CA ALA A 79 -15.18 6.91 5.29
C ALA A 79 -14.03 7.46 6.13
N ARG A 80 -13.72 6.77 7.24
CA ARG A 80 -12.61 7.13 8.13
C ARG A 80 -11.86 5.87 8.54
N LEU A 81 -10.63 6.02 8.97
CA LEU A 81 -9.92 4.89 9.57
C LEU A 81 -10.58 4.57 10.91
N SER A 82 -10.74 3.28 11.19
CA SER A 82 -10.98 2.80 12.54
C SER A 82 -9.71 2.99 13.39
N ASP A 83 -9.80 2.75 14.70
CA ASP A 83 -8.62 2.74 15.56
C ASP A 83 -7.60 1.68 15.09
N MET A 84 -8.08 0.47 14.76
CA MET A 84 -7.25 -0.58 14.16
C MET A 84 -6.62 -0.11 12.84
N GLY A 85 -7.36 0.62 12.00
CA GLY A 85 -6.87 1.18 10.74
C GLY A 85 -5.67 2.11 10.94
N ARG A 86 -5.75 3.00 11.94
CA ARG A 86 -4.66 3.91 12.30
C ARG A 86 -3.44 3.16 12.84
N GLU A 87 -3.65 2.19 13.72
CA GLU A 87 -2.57 1.38 14.29
C GLU A 87 -1.82 0.56 13.22
N VAL A 88 -2.57 -0.15 12.37
CA VAL A 88 -1.99 -0.94 11.26
C VAL A 88 -1.21 -0.06 10.31
N LEU A 89 -1.76 1.11 9.94
CA LEU A 89 -1.08 2.07 9.07
C LEU A 89 0.24 2.54 9.71
N ALA A 90 0.22 2.93 10.98
CA ALA A 90 1.42 3.38 11.69
C ALA A 90 2.50 2.29 11.74
N HIS A 91 2.14 1.06 12.10
CA HIS A 91 3.08 -0.06 12.13
C HIS A 91 3.63 -0.39 10.74
N TYR A 92 2.79 -0.35 9.71
CA TYR A 92 3.25 -0.60 8.34
C TYR A 92 4.22 0.49 7.86
N ARG A 93 3.97 1.77 8.17
CA ARG A 93 4.89 2.88 7.84
C ARG A 93 6.21 2.75 8.59
N ALA A 94 6.19 2.37 9.86
CA ALA A 94 7.42 2.08 10.61
C ALA A 94 8.21 0.93 9.97
N LEU A 95 7.54 -0.16 9.56
CA LEU A 95 8.19 -1.26 8.83
C LEU A 95 8.77 -0.80 7.49
N GLN A 96 8.08 0.07 6.76
CA GLN A 96 8.62 0.65 5.52
C GLN A 96 9.89 1.46 5.76
N HIS A 97 9.98 2.20 6.87
CA HIS A 97 11.19 2.94 7.24
C HIS A 97 12.36 1.99 7.50
N LEU A 98 12.15 0.93 8.30
CA LEU A 98 13.18 -0.08 8.58
C LEU A 98 13.66 -0.79 7.30
N ILE A 99 12.75 -1.05 6.35
CA ILE A 99 13.12 -1.64 5.05
C ILE A 99 13.88 -0.62 4.19
N ALA A 100 13.58 0.67 4.30
CA ALA A 100 14.29 1.70 3.58
C ALA A 100 15.74 1.83 4.06
N GLU A 101 16.00 1.66 5.36
CA GLU A 101 17.35 1.59 5.92
C GLU A 101 18.17 0.43 5.32
N ALA A 102 17.51 -0.68 4.97
CA ALA A 102 18.19 -1.80 4.30
C ALA A 102 18.75 -1.42 2.91
N ASN A 103 18.32 -0.31 2.31
CA ASN A 103 18.91 0.18 1.06
C ASN A 103 20.36 0.64 1.21
N GLU A 104 20.79 0.95 2.44
CA GLU A 104 22.17 1.36 2.76
C GLU A 104 23.05 0.15 3.13
N SER A 105 22.48 -1.06 3.15
CA SER A 105 23.20 -2.28 3.48
C SER A 105 24.21 -2.68 2.41
N ARG A 106 25.25 -3.41 2.84
CA ARG A 106 26.23 -4.02 1.93
C ARG A 106 25.55 -4.99 0.95
N GLU A 107 24.53 -5.71 1.42
CA GLU A 107 23.77 -6.68 0.64
C GLU A 107 22.98 -6.00 -0.48
N PHE A 108 22.34 -4.86 -0.18
CA PHE A 108 21.65 -4.07 -1.19
C PHE A 108 22.62 -3.60 -2.29
N ALA A 109 23.76 -3.02 -1.91
CA ALA A 109 24.78 -2.58 -2.85
C ALA A 109 25.32 -3.75 -3.71
N ALA A 110 25.58 -4.90 -3.09
CA ALA A 110 26.07 -6.09 -3.78
C ALA A 110 25.06 -6.65 -4.80
N LEU A 111 23.76 -6.57 -4.50
CA LEU A 111 22.70 -6.95 -5.44
C LEU A 111 22.56 -5.91 -6.55
N GLU A 112 22.57 -4.63 -6.23
CA GLU A 112 22.44 -3.53 -7.19
C GLU A 112 23.57 -3.56 -8.25
N GLU A 113 24.81 -3.90 -7.85
CA GLU A 113 25.94 -4.07 -8.76
C GLU A 113 25.74 -5.24 -9.75
N LYS A 114 25.06 -6.30 -9.32
CA LYS A 114 24.87 -7.54 -10.10
C LYS A 114 23.63 -7.51 -10.99
N VAL A 115 22.67 -6.64 -10.70
CA VAL A 115 21.44 -6.52 -11.50
C VAL A 115 21.73 -5.76 -12.80
N ARG A 116 21.20 -6.27 -13.92
CA ARG A 116 21.30 -5.57 -15.22
C ARG A 116 20.33 -4.38 -15.26
N SER A 117 20.70 -3.34 -15.98
CA SER A 117 19.79 -2.21 -16.23
C SER A 117 18.61 -2.58 -17.13
N LEU A 118 18.77 -3.59 -17.99
CA LEU A 118 17.73 -4.15 -18.84
C LEU A 118 17.80 -5.70 -18.83
N PRO A 119 16.65 -6.39 -18.85
CA PRO A 119 16.63 -7.84 -19.00
C PRO A 119 17.14 -8.24 -20.39
N LEU A 120 17.73 -9.43 -20.49
CA LEU A 120 17.99 -10.05 -21.79
C LEU A 120 16.66 -10.49 -22.42
N PRO A 121 16.58 -10.61 -23.76
CA PRO A 121 15.41 -11.17 -24.43
C PRO A 121 15.04 -12.54 -23.84
N SER A 122 13.73 -12.80 -23.72
CA SER A 122 13.21 -14.12 -23.35
C SER A 122 13.73 -15.15 -24.36
N GLN A 123 14.21 -16.29 -23.87
CA GLN A 123 14.57 -17.45 -24.70
C GLN A 123 13.37 -18.35 -25.02
N ARG A 124 12.17 -17.96 -24.56
CA ARG A 124 10.91 -18.63 -24.86
C ARG A 124 10.07 -17.72 -25.74
N ASP A 125 9.69 -18.26 -26.90
CA ASP A 125 8.56 -17.82 -27.74
C ASP A 125 7.23 -18.21 -27.08
#